data_AF-A0A1E4SEZ2-F1
#
_entry.id   AF-A0A1E4SEZ2-F1
#
_cell.length_a   1.000
_cell.length_b   1.000
_cell.length_c   1.000
_cell.angle_alpha   90.00
_cell.angle_beta   90.00
_cell.angle_gamma   90.00
#
_symmetry.space_group_name_H-M   'P 1'
#
loop_
_entity.id
_entity.type
_entity.pdbx_description
1 polymer ?
#
loop_
_entity_poly.entity_id
_entity_poly.type
_entity_poly.pdbx_seq_one_letter_code
_entity_poly.pdbx_strand_id
1 'polypeptide(L)'
;MEDPTTVSLTYQNTSLQDVQVWSAGPATPYFSPYHHLDATVLPTAIPLYLILAPPATIYSNDASTAEFFKTHLLPISLANGLGLLFKSDSADQYLVFYYDDHIRMLVIDFDGLNNALALIDVNSSIASNTFIDTRRAPVQENTLVFDKVLERKKQPNPFIESAKPSTNSLLVLSSQEHINQAVNKVILSGLRIRGLSTSLGHSSNDKLTIKEIYHMTYKAALFGLRKYNYSFNGSTKKKITMDDIQDVVERLLEVFVDVV
;
A
#
# COMPACT_ATOMS: atom_id res chain seq x y z
N MET A 1 36.27 -15.09 -20.52
CA MET A 1 35.87 -15.63 -19.20
C MET A 1 36.21 -14.52 -18.25
N GLU A 2 35.19 -13.79 -17.76
CA GLU A 2 35.44 -12.72 -16.78
C GLU A 2 35.80 -13.39 -15.46
N ASP A 3 36.87 -12.92 -14.82
CA ASP A 3 37.26 -13.41 -13.50
C ASP A 3 36.18 -13.02 -12.48
N PRO A 4 35.80 -13.94 -11.57
CA PRO A 4 34.81 -13.64 -10.56
C PRO A 4 35.31 -12.55 -9.62
N THR A 5 34.43 -11.62 -9.28
CA THR A 5 34.78 -10.57 -8.32
C THR A 5 34.46 -11.05 -6.91
N THR A 6 35.41 -10.95 -6.00
CA THR A 6 35.24 -11.40 -4.61
C THR A 6 34.80 -10.25 -3.71
N VAL A 7 33.83 -10.53 -2.84
CA VAL A 7 33.31 -9.59 -1.83
C VAL A 7 33.68 -10.06 -0.44
N SER A 8 34.06 -9.13 0.43
CA SER A 8 34.28 -9.39 1.85
C SER A 8 33.03 -9.00 2.63
N LEU A 9 32.40 -9.96 3.31
CA LEU A 9 31.23 -9.73 4.16
C LEU A 9 31.61 -9.93 5.63
N THR A 10 30.97 -9.19 6.51
CA THR A 10 31.11 -9.32 7.97
C THR A 10 29.75 -9.55 8.60
N TYR A 11 29.62 -10.61 9.38
CA TYR A 11 28.43 -10.98 10.13
C TYR A 11 28.79 -11.19 11.60
N GLN A 12 28.21 -10.39 12.51
CA GLN A 12 28.41 -10.53 13.97
C GLN A 12 29.90 -10.73 14.37
N ASN A 13 30.80 -9.89 13.84
CA ASN A 13 32.26 -9.93 14.03
C ASN A 13 33.00 -11.12 13.38
N THR A 14 32.32 -11.94 12.59
CA THR A 14 32.93 -12.99 11.76
C THR A 14 33.02 -12.51 10.32
N SER A 15 34.19 -12.60 9.71
CA SER A 15 34.38 -12.27 8.30
C SER A 15 34.16 -13.50 7.43
N LEU A 16 33.20 -13.42 6.49
CA LEU A 16 32.98 -14.42 5.46
C LEU A 16 33.95 -14.14 4.31
N GLN A 17 34.63 -15.18 3.87
CA GLN A 17 35.68 -15.13 2.87
C GLN A 17 35.20 -15.75 1.56
N ASP A 18 35.83 -15.38 0.44
CA ASP A 18 35.58 -16.01 -0.85
C ASP A 18 34.09 -15.97 -1.30
N VAL A 19 33.43 -14.83 -1.13
CA VAL A 19 32.09 -14.61 -1.72
C VAL A 19 32.27 -14.16 -3.16
N GLN A 20 32.20 -15.10 -4.10
CA GLN A 20 32.43 -14.87 -5.52
C GLN A 20 31.13 -14.43 -6.20
N VAL A 21 31.17 -13.25 -6.80
CA VAL A 21 30.05 -12.65 -7.54
C VAL A 21 30.24 -12.91 -9.04
N TRP A 22 29.26 -13.57 -9.64
CA TRP A 22 29.21 -13.85 -11.06
C TRP A 22 28.02 -13.11 -11.68
N SER A 23 28.29 -12.11 -12.52
CA SER A 23 27.27 -11.33 -13.22
C SER A 23 27.49 -11.39 -14.73
N ALA A 24 26.41 -11.43 -15.51
CA ALA A 24 26.48 -11.41 -16.99
C ALA A 24 26.57 -9.98 -17.58
N GLY A 25 26.62 -8.94 -16.73
CA GLY A 25 26.61 -7.53 -17.12
C GLY A 25 27.98 -6.85 -16.95
N PRO A 26 28.14 -5.60 -17.41
CA PRO A 26 29.40 -4.87 -17.31
C PRO A 26 29.85 -4.72 -15.85
N ALA A 27 31.18 -4.72 -15.68
CA ALA A 27 31.96 -4.57 -14.45
C ALA A 27 31.12 -4.32 -13.18
N THR A 28 31.07 -5.33 -12.31
CA THR A 28 30.47 -5.24 -10.98
C THR A 28 30.98 -3.99 -10.24
N PRO A 29 30.11 -3.29 -9.50
CA PRO A 29 30.50 -2.10 -8.75
C PRO A 29 31.66 -2.41 -7.79
N TYR A 30 32.45 -1.39 -7.47
CA TYR A 30 33.56 -1.51 -6.54
C TYR A 30 33.05 -2.00 -5.18
N PHE A 31 33.45 -3.20 -4.78
CA PHE A 31 33.03 -3.75 -3.49
C PHE A 31 33.98 -3.26 -2.39
N SER A 32 33.43 -2.50 -1.45
CA SER A 32 34.05 -2.31 -0.14
C SER A 32 33.68 -3.47 0.79
N PRO A 33 34.25 -3.55 2.00
CA PRO A 33 33.68 -4.40 3.04
C PRO A 33 32.21 -4.07 3.27
N TYR A 34 31.40 -5.11 3.48
CA TYR A 34 29.99 -4.99 3.82
C TYR A 34 29.70 -5.64 5.16
N HIS A 35 28.83 -5.02 5.95
CA HIS A 35 28.40 -5.50 7.26
C HIS A 35 26.94 -5.89 7.23
N HIS A 36 26.61 -7.01 7.87
CA HIS A 36 25.24 -7.46 8.01
C HIS A 36 24.42 -6.42 8.78
N LEU A 37 23.26 -6.06 8.22
CA LEU A 37 22.22 -5.37 8.97
C LEU A 37 21.28 -6.43 9.52
N ASP A 38 20.93 -6.34 10.81
CA ASP A 38 19.98 -7.24 11.48
C ASP A 38 18.54 -6.96 11.01
N ALA A 39 18.33 -7.10 9.70
CA ALA A 39 17.11 -6.85 8.97
C ALA A 39 17.01 -7.87 7.83
N THR A 40 15.78 -8.33 7.58
CA THR A 40 15.46 -9.17 6.43
C THR A 40 14.64 -8.36 5.45
N VAL A 41 14.82 -8.63 4.15
CA VAL A 41 14.21 -7.84 3.08
C VAL A 41 13.51 -8.78 2.12
N LEU A 42 12.33 -8.40 1.64
CA LEU A 42 11.65 -9.11 0.56
C LEU A 42 12.23 -8.63 -0.79
N PRO A 43 12.99 -9.48 -1.54
CA PRO A 43 13.70 -9.03 -2.73
C PRO A 43 12.76 -8.51 -3.84
N THR A 44 11.56 -9.10 -3.94
CA THR A 44 10.54 -8.70 -4.93
C THR A 44 9.89 -7.35 -4.63
N ALA A 45 10.01 -6.85 -3.40
CA ALA A 45 9.48 -5.54 -3.00
C ALA A 45 10.48 -4.40 -3.19
N ILE A 46 11.73 -4.69 -3.57
CA ILE A 46 12.76 -3.68 -3.82
C ILE A 46 12.38 -2.91 -5.10
N PRO A 47 12.21 -1.58 -5.03
CA PRO A 47 11.92 -0.78 -6.21
C PRO A 47 13.01 -0.89 -7.27
N LEU A 48 12.61 -1.14 -8.52
CA LEU A 48 13.55 -1.35 -9.64
C LEU A 48 14.52 -0.19 -9.86
N TYR A 49 14.11 1.04 -9.56
CA TYR A 49 14.95 2.23 -9.75
C TYR A 49 16.13 2.31 -8.76
N LEU A 50 16.12 1.50 -7.69
CA LEU A 50 17.23 1.41 -6.74
C LEU A 50 18.23 0.31 -7.11
N ILE A 51 17.90 -0.56 -8.07
CA ILE A 51 18.73 -1.71 -8.44
C ILE A 51 19.78 -1.27 -9.47
N LEU A 52 21.06 -1.34 -9.10
CA LEU A 52 22.17 -0.92 -9.97
C LEU A 52 22.46 -1.87 -11.12
N ALA A 53 22.26 -3.17 -10.90
CA ALA A 53 22.65 -4.21 -11.85
C ALA A 53 21.68 -5.40 -11.78
N PRO A 54 21.57 -6.20 -12.87
CA PRO A 54 20.84 -7.45 -12.84
C PRO A 54 21.34 -8.37 -11.70
N PRO A 55 20.47 -9.24 -11.15
CA PRO A 55 20.86 -10.15 -10.09
C PRO A 55 22.09 -10.99 -10.49
N ALA A 56 23.10 -10.98 -9.62
CA ALA A 56 24.30 -11.78 -9.79
C ALA A 56 24.17 -13.11 -9.02
N THR A 57 24.81 -14.16 -9.52
CA THR A 57 24.84 -15.45 -8.82
C THR A 57 26.07 -15.52 -7.93
N ILE A 58 25.90 -16.10 -6.74
CA ILE A 58 26.95 -16.18 -5.73
C ILE A 58 27.48 -17.59 -5.64
N TYR A 59 28.81 -17.69 -5.65
CA TYR A 59 29.55 -18.92 -5.43
C TYR A 59 30.55 -18.72 -4.30
N SER A 60 31.01 -19.82 -3.71
CA SER A 60 32.10 -19.81 -2.75
C SER A 60 32.76 -21.19 -2.75
N ASN A 61 34.08 -21.20 -2.71
CA ASN A 61 34.87 -22.40 -2.44
C ASN A 61 35.16 -22.55 -0.94
N ASP A 62 34.85 -21.54 -0.13
CA ASP A 62 34.97 -21.60 1.32
C ASP A 62 33.77 -22.32 1.95
N ALA A 63 34.06 -23.41 2.67
CA ALA A 63 33.04 -24.23 3.30
C ALA A 63 32.28 -23.46 4.40
N SER A 64 32.96 -22.55 5.12
CA SER A 64 32.34 -21.78 6.20
C SER A 64 31.31 -20.79 5.69
N THR A 65 31.63 -20.12 4.58
CA THR A 65 30.73 -19.20 3.87
C THR A 65 29.54 -19.94 3.26
N ALA A 66 29.77 -21.12 2.68
CA ALA A 66 28.68 -21.96 2.17
C ALA A 66 27.73 -22.42 3.30
N GLU A 67 28.27 -22.81 4.45
CA GLU A 67 27.47 -23.19 5.63
C GLU A 67 26.69 -22.00 6.21
N PHE A 68 27.29 -20.81 6.22
CA PHE A 68 26.62 -19.58 6.65
C PHE A 68 25.33 -19.33 5.85
N PHE A 69 25.39 -19.33 4.51
CA PHE A 69 24.19 -19.12 3.70
C PHE A 69 23.17 -20.25 3.86
N LYS A 70 23.61 -21.50 4.05
CA LYS A 70 22.70 -22.61 4.32
C LYS A 70 21.94 -22.47 5.64
N THR A 71 22.59 -21.92 6.66
CA THR A 71 22.03 -21.81 8.01
C THR A 71 21.23 -20.53 8.21
N HIS A 72 21.68 -19.41 7.64
CA HIS A 72 21.08 -18.09 7.89
C HIS A 72 20.18 -17.60 6.76
N LEU A 73 20.46 -17.96 5.50
CA LEU A 73 19.68 -17.49 4.34
C LEU A 73 18.60 -18.49 3.93
N LEU A 74 18.95 -19.77 3.72
CA LEU A 74 17.99 -20.76 3.17
C LEU A 74 16.70 -20.88 4.00
N PRO A 75 16.72 -20.94 5.35
CA PRO A 75 15.49 -21.11 6.12
C PRO A 75 14.52 -19.93 5.94
N ILE A 76 15.03 -18.70 5.91
CA ILE A 76 14.20 -17.50 5.76
C ILE A 76 13.71 -17.30 4.32
N SER A 77 14.55 -17.64 3.33
CA SER A 77 14.18 -17.54 1.92
C SER A 77 13.14 -18.59 1.54
N LEU A 78 13.27 -19.83 2.01
CA LEU A 78 12.32 -20.90 1.68
C LEU A 78 10.98 -20.74 2.42
N ALA A 79 10.99 -20.22 3.65
CA ALA A 79 9.76 -20.02 4.41
C ALA A 79 8.97 -18.80 3.93
N ASN A 80 9.65 -17.67 3.69
CA ASN A 80 8.99 -16.37 3.52
C ASN A 80 9.43 -15.60 2.27
N GLY A 81 10.31 -16.15 1.45
CA GLY A 81 10.89 -15.44 0.30
C GLY A 81 11.81 -14.29 0.69
N LEU A 82 12.30 -14.24 1.93
CA LEU A 82 13.12 -13.15 2.46
C LEU A 82 14.60 -13.36 2.15
N GLY A 83 15.32 -12.24 2.03
CA GLY A 83 16.76 -12.17 1.87
C GLY A 83 17.46 -11.48 3.05
N LEU A 84 18.78 -11.62 3.09
CA LEU A 84 19.67 -10.95 4.03
C LEU A 84 20.17 -9.63 3.46
N LEU A 85 20.22 -8.60 4.29
CA LEU A 85 20.68 -7.26 3.91
C LEU A 85 22.07 -6.99 4.49
N PHE A 86 22.96 -6.50 3.63
CA PHE A 86 24.29 -6.05 4.01
C PHE A 86 24.49 -4.61 3.55
N LYS A 87 25.16 -3.80 4.37
CA LYS A 87 25.44 -2.39 4.08
C LYS A 87 26.93 -2.17 3.85
N SER A 88 27.27 -1.35 2.86
CA SER A 88 28.63 -0.87 2.61
C SER A 88 29.06 0.12 3.70
N ASP A 89 30.34 0.05 4.10
CA ASP A 89 30.92 1.06 5.00
C ASP A 89 31.24 2.38 4.31
N SER A 90 31.46 2.35 3.00
CA SER A 90 32.06 3.46 2.26
C SER A 90 31.07 4.24 1.37
N ALA A 91 29.94 3.62 1.04
CA ALA A 91 28.92 4.20 0.18
C ALA A 91 27.52 3.87 0.71
N ASP A 92 26.50 4.60 0.25
CA ASP A 92 25.09 4.26 0.50
C ASP A 92 24.61 3.11 -0.40
N GLN A 93 25.44 2.07 -0.47
CA GLN A 93 25.19 0.85 -1.23
C GLN A 93 24.86 -0.30 -0.29
N TYR A 94 23.94 -1.14 -0.74
CA TYR A 94 23.47 -2.31 0.00
C TYR A 94 23.47 -3.54 -0.89
N LEU A 95 23.80 -4.68 -0.31
CA LEU A 95 23.69 -5.98 -0.95
C LEU A 95 22.53 -6.75 -0.33
N VAL A 96 21.67 -7.30 -1.19
CA VAL A 96 20.62 -8.21 -0.75
C VAL A 96 20.89 -9.59 -1.31
N PHE A 97 21.15 -10.55 -0.41
CA PHE A 97 21.31 -11.96 -0.75
C PHE A 97 19.99 -12.69 -0.59
N TYR A 98 19.59 -13.47 -1.59
CA TYR A 98 18.34 -14.22 -1.59
C TYR A 98 18.48 -15.54 -2.35
N TYR A 99 17.55 -16.47 -2.16
CA TYR A 99 17.56 -17.76 -2.84
C TYR A 99 16.49 -17.82 -3.93
N ASP A 100 16.91 -18.15 -5.16
CA ASP A 100 16.07 -18.35 -6.35
C ASP A 100 16.76 -19.38 -7.27
N ASP A 101 16.47 -20.66 -7.01
CA ASP A 101 17.20 -21.87 -7.44
C ASP A 101 18.68 -21.94 -7.03
N HIS A 102 19.34 -20.79 -6.92
CA HIS A 102 20.73 -20.56 -6.53
C HIS A 102 20.75 -19.34 -5.61
N ILE A 103 21.84 -19.15 -4.86
CA ILE A 103 22.01 -17.91 -4.09
C ILE A 103 22.29 -16.78 -5.08
N ARG A 104 21.44 -15.76 -5.05
CA ARG A 104 21.52 -14.56 -5.87
C ARG A 104 21.74 -13.33 -5.01
N MET A 105 22.29 -12.29 -5.64
CA MET A 105 22.60 -11.02 -5.01
C MET A 105 22.08 -9.87 -5.86
N LEU A 106 21.41 -8.93 -5.20
CA LEU A 106 21.06 -7.62 -5.74
C LEU A 106 21.99 -6.56 -5.16
N VAL A 107 22.41 -5.63 -6.00
CA VAL A 107 23.10 -4.41 -5.57
C VAL A 107 22.11 -3.26 -5.61
N ILE A 108 21.94 -2.61 -4.47
CA ILE A 108 21.05 -1.47 -4.26
C ILE A 108 21.89 -0.23 -4.02
N ASP A 109 21.54 0.87 -4.68
CA ASP A 109 22.16 2.17 -4.48
C ASP A 109 21.11 3.25 -4.22
N PHE A 110 21.33 4.01 -3.16
CA PHE A 110 20.47 5.13 -2.77
C PHE A 110 21.02 6.49 -3.21
N ASP A 111 22.21 6.57 -3.80
CA ASP A 111 22.79 7.84 -4.26
C ASP A 111 21.87 8.55 -5.25
N GLY A 112 21.27 7.80 -6.18
CA GLY A 112 20.28 8.33 -7.13
C GLY A 112 19.04 8.94 -6.44
N LEU A 113 18.54 8.28 -5.41
CA LEU A 113 17.40 8.77 -4.63
C LEU A 113 17.78 10.01 -3.80
N ASN A 114 18.93 9.97 -3.13
CA ASN A 114 19.44 11.08 -2.33
C ASN A 114 19.65 12.33 -3.20
N ASN A 115 20.20 12.17 -4.40
CA ASN A 115 20.32 13.25 -5.38
C ASN A 115 18.96 13.80 -5.83
N ALA A 116 17.98 12.92 -6.10
CA ALA A 116 16.64 13.35 -6.46
C ALA A 116 15.93 14.10 -5.33
N LEU A 117 16.08 13.63 -4.08
CA LEU A 117 15.54 14.31 -2.89
C LEU A 117 16.20 15.68 -2.69
N ALA A 118 17.52 15.79 -2.86
CA ALA A 118 18.23 17.06 -2.79
C ALA A 118 17.72 18.08 -3.82
N LEU A 119 17.35 17.63 -5.02
CA LEU A 119 16.75 18.49 -6.06
C LEU A 119 15.31 18.92 -5.75
N ILE A 120 14.57 18.14 -4.96
CA ILE A 120 13.22 18.47 -4.49
C ILE A 120 13.28 19.49 -3.34
N ASP A 121 14.25 19.35 -2.43
CA ASP A 121 14.41 20.27 -1.28
C ASP A 121 14.94 21.65 -1.66
N VAL A 122 15.81 21.71 -2.69
CA VAL A 122 16.23 22.99 -3.26
C VAL A 122 15.08 23.51 -4.10
N ASN A 123 14.38 24.54 -3.59
CA ASN A 123 13.37 25.42 -4.23
C ASN A 123 13.67 25.74 -5.72
N SER A 124 13.57 24.73 -6.58
CA SER A 124 13.92 24.83 -7.97
C SER A 124 12.63 25.15 -8.70
N SER A 125 12.61 26.37 -9.21
CA SER A 125 11.73 26.80 -10.30
C SER A 125 11.94 25.85 -11.49
N ILE A 126 11.33 24.67 -11.45
CA ILE A 126 11.29 23.78 -12.60
C ILE A 126 10.31 24.38 -13.63
N ALA A 127 10.78 24.42 -14.88
CA ALA A 127 10.07 24.98 -16.01
C ALA A 127 8.69 24.32 -16.18
N SER A 128 7.72 25.10 -16.66
CA SER A 128 6.28 24.81 -16.75
C SER A 128 5.84 23.59 -17.56
N ASN A 129 6.76 22.74 -18.02
CA ASN A 129 6.52 21.68 -18.99
C ASN A 129 6.94 20.27 -18.48
N THR A 130 7.00 20.05 -17.17
CA THR A 130 7.21 18.71 -16.59
C THR A 130 5.89 18.12 -16.06
N PHE A 131 5.71 16.80 -16.23
CA PHE A 131 4.55 16.07 -15.67
C PHE A 131 4.54 16.01 -14.13
N ILE A 132 5.67 16.36 -13.51
CA ILE A 132 5.87 16.34 -12.06
C ILE A 132 5.96 17.80 -11.60
N ASP A 133 4.96 18.22 -10.83
CA ASP A 133 4.96 19.50 -10.11
C ASP A 133 5.59 19.28 -8.74
N THR A 134 6.90 19.51 -8.64
CA THR A 134 7.65 19.44 -7.37
C THR A 134 7.46 20.69 -6.50
N ARG A 135 6.68 21.69 -6.94
CA ARG A 135 6.38 22.91 -6.13
C ARG A 135 5.50 22.63 -4.92
N ARG A 136 5.03 21.39 -4.77
CA ARG A 136 4.44 20.92 -3.52
C ARG A 136 5.53 20.26 -2.69
N ALA A 137 6.38 21.08 -2.08
CA ALA A 137 6.81 20.76 -0.72
C ALA A 137 5.57 20.30 0.08
N PRO A 138 5.68 19.38 1.06
CA PRO A 138 4.59 19.15 1.97
C PRO A 138 4.35 20.48 2.67
N VAL A 139 3.37 21.23 2.17
CA VAL A 139 2.84 22.39 2.85
C VAL A 139 2.38 21.77 4.16
N GLN A 140 3.13 22.02 5.24
CA GLN A 140 2.51 22.15 6.54
C GLN A 140 1.41 23.16 6.30
N GLU A 141 0.22 22.66 5.98
CA GLU A 141 -0.95 23.49 5.82
C GLU A 141 -1.03 24.22 7.14
N ASN A 142 -0.73 25.52 7.10
CA ASN A 142 -1.05 26.44 8.17
C ASN A 142 -2.58 26.41 8.25
N THR A 143 -3.09 25.40 8.94
CA THR A 143 -4.51 25.18 9.17
C THR A 143 -5.08 26.35 9.95
N LEU A 144 -4.29 27.27 10.50
CA LEU A 144 -4.75 28.47 11.22
C LEU A 144 -5.82 29.28 10.47
N VAL A 145 -5.80 29.34 9.13
CA VAL A 145 -6.84 30.06 8.36
C VAL A 145 -8.09 29.21 8.18
N PHE A 146 -7.93 27.91 7.87
CA PHE A 146 -9.07 26.98 7.79
C PHE A 146 -9.71 26.72 9.16
N ASP A 147 -8.92 26.63 10.22
CA ASP A 147 -9.30 26.55 11.62
C ASP A 147 -10.06 27.81 12.04
N LYS A 148 -9.63 29.03 11.64
CA LYS A 148 -10.43 30.24 11.89
C LYS A 148 -11.80 30.22 11.21
N VAL A 149 -11.89 29.65 10.01
CA VAL A 149 -13.16 29.54 9.26
C VAL A 149 -14.03 28.39 9.80
N LEU A 150 -13.43 27.29 10.24
CA LEU A 150 -14.09 26.16 10.92
C LEU A 150 -14.52 26.52 12.35
N GLU A 151 -13.75 27.34 13.08
CA GLU A 151 -14.09 27.83 14.41
C GLU A 151 -15.24 28.85 14.37
N ARG A 152 -15.29 29.71 13.35
CA ARG A 152 -16.48 30.56 13.12
C ARG A 152 -17.73 29.74 12.79
N LYS A 153 -17.58 28.52 12.28
CA LYS A 153 -18.69 27.58 12.05
C LYS A 153 -18.98 26.65 13.25
N LYS A 154 -18.13 26.67 14.29
CA LYS A 154 -18.30 25.95 15.56
C LYS A 154 -18.97 26.81 16.65
N GLN A 155 -19.48 28.00 16.34
CA GLN A 155 -20.46 28.61 17.24
C GLN A 155 -21.76 27.78 17.17
N PRO A 156 -22.16 27.16 18.29
CA PRO A 156 -23.37 26.36 18.33
C PRO A 156 -24.57 27.29 18.22
N ASN A 157 -25.48 27.02 17.28
CA ASN A 157 -26.84 27.52 17.41
C ASN A 157 -27.39 27.02 18.74
N PRO A 158 -27.94 27.89 19.62
CA PRO A 158 -28.40 27.52 20.97
C PRO A 158 -29.65 26.62 20.98
N PHE A 159 -30.01 26.00 19.86
CA PHE A 159 -31.24 25.22 19.69
C PHE A 159 -31.04 23.77 19.25
N ILE A 160 -29.81 23.31 19.00
CA ILE A 160 -29.57 21.91 18.61
C ILE A 160 -28.38 21.36 19.38
N GLU A 161 -28.64 20.99 20.63
CA GLU A 161 -27.75 20.16 21.43
C GLU A 161 -27.98 18.70 21.01
N SER A 162 -26.99 18.07 20.38
CA SER A 162 -26.93 16.62 20.28
C SER A 162 -25.48 16.15 20.47
N ALA A 163 -25.32 15.21 21.39
CA ALA A 163 -24.05 14.76 21.92
C ALA A 163 -23.09 14.21 20.85
N LYS A 164 -21.81 14.54 20.98
CA LYS A 164 -20.72 13.87 20.25
C LYS A 164 -20.62 12.40 20.69
N PRO A 165 -20.46 11.42 19.78
CA PRO A 165 -19.83 10.15 20.12
C PRO A 165 -18.34 10.19 19.80
N SER A 166 -17.55 9.71 20.75
CA SER A 166 -16.12 9.52 20.68
C SER A 166 -15.75 8.44 19.67
N THR A 167 -14.64 8.68 18.99
CA THR A 167 -13.87 7.77 18.15
C THR A 167 -13.51 6.47 18.88
N ASN A 168 -13.46 5.38 18.11
CA ASN A 168 -13.05 4.00 18.45
C ASN A 168 -14.13 3.06 18.99
N SER A 169 -14.85 2.40 18.08
CA SER A 169 -15.26 1.00 18.27
C SER A 169 -15.56 0.36 16.92
N LEU A 170 -15.18 -0.92 16.78
CA LEU A 170 -15.55 -1.78 15.66
C LEU A 170 -17.01 -1.56 15.26
N LEU A 171 -17.26 -1.27 13.99
CA LEU A 171 -18.57 -0.97 13.41
C LEU A 171 -19.50 -2.18 13.45
N VAL A 172 -19.99 -2.50 14.64
CA VAL A 172 -21.26 -3.20 14.83
C VAL A 172 -22.33 -2.17 14.44
N LEU A 173 -22.95 -2.34 13.28
CA LEU A 173 -24.05 -1.51 12.80
C LEU A 173 -25.31 -1.80 13.63
N SER A 174 -25.31 -1.41 14.91
CA SER A 174 -26.42 -1.63 15.84
C SER A 174 -27.50 -0.56 15.79
N SER A 175 -27.21 0.61 15.20
CA SER A 175 -28.18 1.69 15.02
C SER A 175 -28.71 1.72 13.59
N GLN A 176 -30.03 1.83 13.44
CA GLN A 176 -30.72 1.98 12.15
C GLN A 176 -30.14 3.13 11.31
N GLU A 177 -29.65 4.18 11.95
CA GLU A 177 -29.01 5.32 11.30
C GLU A 177 -27.68 4.94 10.64
N HIS A 178 -26.87 4.11 11.30
CA HIS A 178 -25.62 3.62 10.73
C HIS A 178 -25.87 2.67 9.55
N ILE A 179 -26.94 1.87 9.60
CA ILE A 179 -27.34 1.01 8.48
C ILE A 179 -27.76 1.86 7.28
N ASN A 180 -28.58 2.88 7.48
CA ASN A 180 -29.00 3.79 6.41
C ASN A 180 -27.79 4.48 5.75
N GLN A 181 -26.85 4.97 6.57
CA GLN A 181 -25.62 5.60 6.08
C GLN A 181 -24.71 4.62 5.34
N ALA A 182 -24.58 3.38 5.82
CA ALA A 182 -23.81 2.34 5.15
C ALA A 182 -24.43 1.98 3.79
N VAL A 183 -25.74 1.74 3.74
CA VAL A 183 -26.48 1.45 2.51
C VAL A 183 -26.30 2.59 1.49
N ASN A 184 -26.44 3.85 1.92
CA ASN A 184 -26.21 5.01 1.04
C ASN A 184 -24.81 5.01 0.42
N LYS A 185 -23.77 4.75 1.22
CA LYS A 185 -22.39 4.71 0.75
C LYS A 185 -22.15 3.58 -0.24
N VAL A 186 -22.68 2.38 0.05
CA VAL A 186 -22.50 1.20 -0.82
C VAL A 186 -23.21 1.40 -2.16
N ILE A 187 -24.43 1.93 -2.17
CA ILE A 187 -25.18 2.18 -3.42
C ILE A 187 -24.44 3.22 -4.29
N LEU A 188 -24.00 4.33 -3.71
CA LEU A 188 -23.24 5.34 -4.45
C LEU A 188 -21.92 4.78 -5.00
N SER A 189 -21.25 3.93 -4.23
CA SER A 189 -20.05 3.24 -4.69
C SER A 189 -20.34 2.28 -5.84
N GLY A 190 -21.39 1.47 -5.73
CA GLY A 190 -21.78 0.49 -6.75
C GLY A 190 -22.23 1.14 -8.06
N LEU A 191 -22.99 2.24 -7.98
CA LEU A 191 -23.36 3.04 -9.16
C LEU A 191 -22.14 3.66 -9.83
N ARG A 192 -21.17 4.15 -9.05
CA ARG A 192 -19.93 4.74 -9.58
C ARG A 192 -19.06 3.72 -10.31
N ILE A 193 -18.92 2.51 -9.78
CA ILE A 193 -18.16 1.43 -10.42
C ILE A 193 -18.79 1.03 -11.76
N ARG A 194 -20.12 1.08 -11.85
CA ARG A 194 -20.90 0.85 -13.09
C ARG A 194 -20.92 2.05 -14.04
N GLY A 195 -20.17 3.12 -13.76
CA GLY A 195 -20.11 4.32 -14.60
C GLY A 195 -21.34 5.23 -14.51
N LEU A 196 -22.29 4.94 -13.61
CA LEU A 196 -23.54 5.67 -13.42
C LEU A 196 -23.38 6.73 -12.31
N SER A 197 -22.59 7.76 -12.56
CA SER A 197 -22.40 8.86 -11.61
C SER A 197 -23.29 10.06 -11.95
N THR A 198 -23.96 10.63 -10.95
CA THR A 198 -24.74 11.88 -11.11
C THR A 198 -23.88 13.09 -11.52
N SER A 199 -22.55 12.98 -11.38
CA SER A 199 -21.59 14.04 -11.71
C SER A 199 -20.95 13.94 -13.10
N LEU A 200 -21.08 12.81 -13.81
CA LEU A 200 -20.58 12.67 -15.18
C LEU A 200 -21.60 13.27 -16.16
N GLY A 201 -21.15 13.77 -17.30
CA GLY A 201 -21.92 14.55 -18.29
C GLY A 201 -23.06 13.81 -19.00
N HIS A 202 -23.99 13.25 -18.22
CA HIS A 202 -25.16 12.52 -18.68
C HIS A 202 -26.30 13.46 -19.09
N SER A 203 -27.12 13.01 -20.04
CA SER A 203 -28.32 13.73 -20.47
C SER A 203 -29.30 13.91 -19.29
N SER A 204 -30.22 14.86 -19.36
CA SER A 204 -31.21 15.09 -18.28
C SER A 204 -32.05 13.84 -17.99
N ASN A 205 -32.30 13.00 -19.00
CA ASN A 205 -33.03 11.75 -18.86
C ASN A 205 -32.21 10.69 -18.12
N ASP A 206 -30.93 10.56 -18.44
CA ASP A 206 -30.03 9.63 -17.74
C ASP A 206 -29.85 10.00 -16.27
N LYS A 207 -29.85 11.30 -15.94
CA LYS A 207 -29.82 11.76 -14.55
C LYS A 207 -31.08 11.38 -13.77
N LEU A 208 -32.23 11.29 -14.46
CA LEU A 208 -33.48 10.85 -13.86
C LEU A 208 -33.47 9.34 -13.64
N THR A 209 -33.03 8.56 -14.62
CA THR A 209 -32.93 7.09 -14.48
C THR A 209 -31.94 6.69 -13.39
N ILE A 210 -30.78 7.35 -13.30
CA ILE A 210 -29.80 7.10 -12.21
C ILE A 210 -30.41 7.42 -10.83
N LYS A 211 -31.17 8.52 -10.71
CA LYS A 211 -31.87 8.86 -9.46
C LYS A 211 -32.95 7.84 -9.10
N GLU A 212 -33.66 7.32 -10.11
CA GLU A 212 -34.68 6.30 -9.92
C GLU A 212 -34.06 4.98 -9.47
N ILE A 213 -33.01 4.52 -10.16
CA ILE A 213 -32.24 3.32 -9.79
C ILE A 213 -31.69 3.47 -8.37
N TYR A 214 -31.13 4.62 -8.02
CA TYR A 214 -30.67 4.91 -6.65
C TYR A 214 -31.81 4.72 -5.64
N HIS A 215 -32.97 5.33 -5.88
CA HIS A 215 -34.09 5.28 -4.93
C HIS A 215 -34.73 3.90 -4.83
N MET A 216 -34.85 3.19 -5.96
CA MET A 216 -35.34 1.81 -6.00
C MET A 216 -34.40 0.88 -5.24
N THR A 217 -33.09 0.97 -5.52
CA THR A 217 -32.06 0.18 -4.82
C THR A 217 -32.05 0.50 -3.33
N TYR A 218 -32.16 1.78 -2.95
CA TYR A 218 -32.20 2.19 -1.55
C TYR A 218 -33.40 1.62 -0.80
N LYS A 219 -34.60 1.74 -1.37
CA LYS A 219 -35.82 1.19 -0.78
C LYS A 219 -35.79 -0.33 -0.70
N ALA A 220 -35.31 -1.00 -1.75
CA ALA A 220 -35.21 -2.45 -1.81
C ALA A 220 -34.16 -3.00 -0.83
N ALA A 221 -33.01 -2.33 -0.71
CA ALA A 221 -31.97 -2.69 0.25
C ALA A 221 -32.48 -2.53 1.69
N LEU A 222 -33.12 -1.40 2.01
CA LEU A 222 -33.73 -1.21 3.33
C LEU A 222 -34.81 -2.25 3.60
N PHE A 223 -35.65 -2.59 2.62
CA PHE A 223 -36.65 -3.64 2.76
C PHE A 223 -36.03 -5.02 3.00
N GLY A 224 -35.01 -5.38 2.21
CA GLY A 224 -34.28 -6.64 2.36
C GLY A 224 -33.54 -6.74 3.70
N LEU A 225 -33.08 -5.61 4.24
CA LEU A 225 -32.44 -5.56 5.55
C LEU A 225 -33.44 -5.61 6.72
N ARG A 226 -34.75 -5.38 6.49
CA ARG A 226 -35.79 -5.54 7.54
C ARG A 226 -35.83 -6.95 8.09
N LYS A 227 -35.47 -7.98 7.31
CA LYS A 227 -35.45 -9.38 7.77
C LYS A 227 -34.52 -9.60 8.96
N TYR A 228 -33.48 -8.76 9.12
CA TYR A 228 -32.54 -8.80 10.24
C TYR A 228 -33.02 -8.01 11.47
N ASN A 229 -34.00 -7.11 11.30
CA ASN A 229 -34.66 -6.36 12.38
C ASN A 229 -35.98 -7.00 12.85
N TYR A 230 -36.41 -8.10 12.23
CA TYR A 230 -37.67 -8.77 12.56
C TYR A 230 -37.50 -9.67 13.80
N SER A 231 -37.99 -9.20 14.94
CA SER A 231 -38.06 -9.92 16.22
C SER A 231 -39.09 -11.07 16.24
N PHE A 232 -39.34 -11.74 15.11
CA PHE A 232 -40.40 -12.77 15.04
C PHE A 232 -39.95 -14.15 15.51
N ASN A 233 -38.63 -14.41 15.57
CA ASN A 233 -38.08 -15.59 16.23
C ASN A 233 -37.17 -15.13 17.37
N GLY A 234 -37.60 -15.39 18.61
CA GLY A 234 -36.99 -14.92 19.86
C GLY A 234 -35.60 -15.46 20.21
N SER A 235 -34.75 -15.77 19.23
CA SER A 235 -33.37 -16.18 19.48
C SER A 235 -32.48 -15.77 18.31
N THR A 236 -31.46 -14.97 18.64
CA THR A 236 -30.42 -14.40 17.77
C THR A 236 -30.82 -13.14 16.99
N LYS A 237 -30.59 -11.98 17.60
CA LYS A 237 -30.34 -10.74 16.85
C LYS A 237 -29.08 -10.97 16.01
N LYS A 238 -29.23 -11.51 14.79
CA LYS A 238 -28.12 -11.65 13.86
C LYS A 238 -27.64 -10.23 13.54
N LYS A 239 -26.44 -9.88 14.04
CA LYS A 239 -25.85 -8.56 13.85
C LYS A 239 -25.63 -8.38 12.35
N ILE A 240 -26.16 -7.31 11.77
CA ILE A 240 -25.93 -6.95 10.37
C ILE A 240 -24.46 -6.58 10.24
N THR A 241 -23.70 -7.35 9.47
CA THR A 241 -22.33 -6.99 9.09
C THR A 241 -22.35 -6.11 7.84
N MET A 242 -21.23 -5.44 7.57
CA MET A 242 -21.08 -4.67 6.34
C MET A 242 -21.18 -5.55 5.10
N ASP A 243 -20.67 -6.78 5.18
CA ASP A 243 -20.69 -7.76 4.10
C ASP A 243 -22.13 -8.13 3.69
N ASP A 244 -23.03 -8.32 4.66
CA ASP A 244 -24.45 -8.58 4.39
C ASP A 244 -25.11 -7.41 3.61
N ILE A 245 -24.74 -6.17 3.93
CA ILE A 245 -25.24 -4.98 3.23
C ILE A 245 -24.69 -4.93 1.80
N GLN A 246 -23.40 -5.21 1.63
CA GLN A 246 -22.74 -5.23 0.33
C GLN A 246 -23.36 -6.28 -0.59
N ASP A 247 -23.55 -7.51 -0.12
CA ASP A 247 -24.16 -8.59 -0.90
C ASP A 247 -25.58 -8.27 -1.35
N VAL A 248 -26.38 -7.67 -0.46
CA VAL A 248 -27.76 -7.26 -0.78
C VAL A 248 -27.78 -6.15 -1.81
N VAL A 249 -26.94 -5.12 -1.65
CA VAL A 249 -26.89 -4.00 -2.60
C VAL A 249 -26.35 -4.45 -3.95
N GLU A 250 -25.34 -5.32 -4.00
CA GLU A 250 -24.75 -5.78 -5.24
C GLU A 250 -25.74 -6.60 -6.08
N ARG A 251 -26.48 -7.53 -5.44
CA ARG A 251 -27.55 -8.28 -6.12
C ARG A 251 -28.66 -7.37 -6.64
N LEU A 252 -29.00 -6.32 -5.90
CA LEU A 252 -30.03 -5.37 -6.33
C LEU A 252 -29.56 -4.52 -7.51
N LEU A 253 -28.29 -4.07 -7.50
CA LEU A 253 -27.71 -3.34 -8.61
C LEU A 253 -27.56 -4.21 -9.85
N GLU A 254 -27.19 -5.49 -9.70
CA GLU A 254 -27.20 -6.46 -10.81
C GLU A 254 -28.59 -6.58 -11.44
N VAL A 255 -29.65 -6.72 -10.63
CA VAL A 255 -31.02 -6.82 -11.13
C VAL A 255 -31.52 -5.51 -11.78
N PHE A 256 -31.21 -4.35 -11.21
CA PHE A 256 -31.72 -3.07 -11.70
C PHE A 256 -30.91 -2.45 -12.84
N VAL A 257 -29.66 -2.86 -13.01
CA VAL A 257 -28.74 -2.28 -14.01
C VAL A 257 -28.35 -3.30 -15.08
N ASP A 258 -28.06 -4.54 -14.70
CA ASP A 258 -27.43 -5.53 -15.59
C ASP A 258 -28.44 -6.48 -16.27
N VAL A 259 -29.69 -6.54 -15.80
CA VAL A 259 -30.78 -7.37 -16.37
C VAL A 259 -31.70 -6.58 -17.34
N VAL A 260 -31.32 -5.35 -17.70
CA VAL A 260 -32.03 -4.52 -18.69
C VAL A 260 -31.47 -4.73 -20.09
#